data_AF-A0AAV0NGA2-F1
#
_entry.id   AF-A0AAV0NGA2-F1
#
_cell.length_a   1.000
_cell.length_b   1.000
_cell.length_c   1.000
_cell.angle_alpha   90.00
_cell.angle_beta   90.00
_cell.angle_gamma   90.00
#
_symmetry.space_group_name_H-M   'P 1'
#
loop_
_entity.id
_entity.type
_entity.pdbx_description
1 polymer ?
#
loop_
_entity_poly.entity_id
_entity_poly.type
_entity_poly.pdbx_seq_one_letter_code
_entity_poly.pdbx_strand_id
1 'polypeptide(L)'
;MQELKRFPTLQADIAAAANEALERFRDDKPTNSKEAPNPAVPAIDRYNDYHFRRIGSNVSAYINMVCDTLRNSVPKAVVYCQVREAKRSLLNHFYTQIGRREKEQLGAMLDEDPQLMERRTQLAKRLELYKSARDEIDSVAWK
;
A
#
# COMPACT_ATOMS: atom_id res chain seq x y z
N MET A 1 23.61 6.05 0.23
CA MET A 1 24.17 4.98 -0.62
C MET A 1 24.12 3.57 0.00
N GLN A 2 23.52 3.35 1.19
CA GLN A 2 23.42 2.00 1.79
C GLN A 2 22.11 1.27 1.46
N GLU A 3 21.02 1.98 1.16
CA GLU A 3 19.71 1.38 0.81
C GLU A 3 19.66 0.75 -0.60
N LEU A 4 20.51 1.22 -1.53
CA LEU A 4 20.57 0.68 -2.89
C LEU A 4 21.19 -0.73 -2.96
N LYS A 5 21.94 -1.14 -1.92
CA LYS A 5 22.53 -2.49 -1.82
C LYS A 5 21.52 -3.56 -1.37
N ARG A 6 20.33 -3.15 -0.94
CA ARG A 6 19.33 -4.05 -0.33
C ARG A 6 18.34 -4.64 -1.34
N PHE A 7 18.35 -4.13 -2.58
CA PHE A 7 17.41 -4.53 -3.63
C PHE A 7 18.17 -4.83 -4.94
N PRO A 8 18.79 -6.03 -5.06
CA PRO A 8 19.57 -6.39 -6.24
C PRO A 8 18.76 -6.36 -7.54
N THR A 9 17.44 -6.62 -7.47
CA THR A 9 16.55 -6.51 -8.63
C THR A 9 16.34 -5.07 -9.08
N LEU A 10 16.28 -4.11 -8.15
CA LEU A 10 16.14 -2.68 -8.48
C LEU A 10 17.40 -2.14 -9.16
N GLN A 11 18.57 -2.57 -8.70
CA GLN A 11 19.84 -2.23 -9.38
C GLN A 11 19.91 -2.85 -10.78
N ALA A 12 19.42 -4.08 -10.93
CA ALA A 12 19.35 -4.77 -12.22
C ALA A 12 18.38 -4.09 -13.20
N ASP A 13 17.20 -3.67 -12.74
CA ASP A 13 16.19 -3.00 -13.58
C ASP A 13 16.69 -1.63 -14.07
N ILE A 14 17.35 -0.86 -13.21
CA ILE A 14 17.95 0.44 -13.57
C ILE A 14 19.08 0.24 -14.58
N ALA A 15 19.95 -0.74 -14.35
CA ALA A 15 21.05 -1.03 -15.27
C ALA A 15 20.54 -1.54 -16.63
N ALA A 16 19.52 -2.41 -16.62
CA ALA A 16 18.91 -2.94 -17.83
C ALA A 16 18.25 -1.84 -18.66
N ALA A 17 17.45 -0.98 -18.03
CA ALA A 17 16.77 0.11 -18.72
C ALA A 17 17.75 1.20 -19.21
N ALA A 18 18.79 1.50 -18.44
CA ALA A 18 19.86 2.41 -18.87
C ALA A 18 20.61 1.87 -20.09
N ASN A 19 20.90 0.56 -20.11
CA ASN A 19 21.54 -0.10 -21.25
C ASN A 19 20.62 -0.15 -22.46
N GLU A 20 19.32 -0.41 -22.29
CA GLU A 20 18.35 -0.41 -23.39
C GLU A 20 18.21 0.99 -24.03
N ALA A 21 18.16 2.05 -23.22
CA ALA A 21 18.13 3.42 -23.72
C ALA A 21 19.44 3.80 -24.47
N LEU A 22 20.58 3.28 -24.01
CA LEU A 22 21.88 3.45 -24.67
C LEU A 22 21.97 2.70 -26.00
N GLU A 23 21.42 1.49 -26.09
CA GLU A 23 21.38 0.74 -27.35
C GLU A 23 20.44 1.39 -28.37
N ARG A 24 19.28 1.91 -27.96
CA ARG A 24 18.40 2.72 -28.84
C ARG A 24 19.10 3.96 -29.39
N PHE A 25 19.99 4.59 -28.61
CA PHE A 25 20.81 5.72 -29.06
C PHE A 25 21.87 5.32 -30.10
N ARG A 26 22.37 4.08 -30.04
CA ARG A 26 23.35 3.56 -31.01
C ARG A 26 22.69 3.23 -32.34
N ASP A 27 21.46 2.74 -32.31
CA ASP A 27 20.66 2.42 -33.51
C ASP A 27 20.14 3.68 -34.23
N ASP A 28 19.81 4.76 -33.51
CA ASP A 28 19.38 6.05 -34.07
C ASP A 28 20.53 6.93 -34.62
N LYS A 29 21.71 6.35 -34.91
CA LYS A 29 22.72 7.07 -35.71
C LYS A 29 22.12 7.34 -37.10
N PRO A 30 22.20 8.58 -37.61
CA PRO A 30 21.53 8.93 -38.86
C PRO A 30 22.17 8.17 -40.02
N THR A 31 21.48 7.14 -40.53
CA THR A 31 21.60 6.77 -41.93
C THR A 31 20.81 7.81 -42.72
N ASN A 32 21.57 8.75 -43.29
CA ASN A 32 21.12 9.89 -44.07
C ASN A 32 19.85 9.61 -44.90
N SER A 33 18.69 10.14 -44.47
CA SER A 33 17.42 10.01 -45.20
C SER A 33 16.67 11.35 -45.29
N LYS A 34 16.98 12.08 -46.36
CA LYS A 34 16.07 12.77 -47.31
C LYS A 34 14.87 13.54 -46.74
N GLU A 35 15.08 14.77 -46.29
CA GLU A 35 14.09 15.86 -46.42
C GLU A 35 14.82 17.16 -46.81
N ALA A 36 14.34 17.81 -47.88
CA ALA A 36 14.99 18.99 -48.47
C ALA A 36 14.91 20.20 -47.54
N PRO A 37 16.02 20.92 -47.23
CA PRO A 37 15.98 22.03 -46.30
C PRO A 37 15.48 23.30 -46.97
N ASN A 38 14.49 23.97 -46.37
CA ASN A 38 14.06 25.31 -46.76
C ASN A 38 15.28 26.28 -46.74
N PRO A 39 15.50 27.27 -47.61
CA PRO A 39 16.81 27.95 -47.65
C PRO A 39 17.04 29.04 -46.58
N ALA A 40 16.00 29.46 -45.85
CA ALA A 40 15.99 30.72 -45.12
C ALA A 40 16.47 30.69 -43.65
N VAL A 41 16.89 29.54 -43.10
CA VAL A 41 17.31 29.42 -41.69
C VAL A 41 18.79 29.03 -41.63
N PRO A 42 19.63 29.72 -40.84
CA PRO A 42 21.05 29.37 -40.68
C PRO A 42 21.20 27.89 -40.32
N ALA A 43 22.10 27.19 -41.00
CA ALA A 43 22.34 25.75 -40.78
C ALA A 43 22.68 25.41 -39.31
N ILE A 44 23.31 26.36 -38.61
CA ILE A 44 23.63 26.28 -37.18
C ILE A 44 22.38 26.24 -36.30
N ASP A 45 21.35 27.04 -36.60
CA ASP A 45 20.12 27.08 -35.80
C ASP A 45 19.26 25.83 -35.98
N ARG A 46 19.29 25.21 -37.17
CA ARG A 46 18.62 23.91 -37.41
C ARG A 46 19.27 22.75 -36.69
N TYR A 47 20.61 22.75 -36.69
CA TYR A 47 21.39 21.76 -35.96
C TYR A 47 21.11 21.90 -34.46
N ASN A 48 21.14 23.12 -33.93
CA ASN A 48 20.82 23.40 -32.53
C ASN A 48 19.38 23.00 -32.15
N ASP A 49 18.37 23.37 -32.94
CA ASP A 49 16.97 23.00 -32.67
C ASP A 49 16.77 21.47 -32.70
N TYR A 50 17.42 20.77 -33.64
CA TYR A 50 17.42 19.31 -33.67
C TYR A 50 18.06 18.69 -32.42
N HIS A 51 19.20 19.21 -31.97
CA HIS A 51 19.85 18.74 -30.74
C HIS A 51 18.99 18.99 -29.50
N PHE A 52 18.38 20.17 -29.38
CA PHE A 52 17.51 20.48 -28.25
C PHE A 52 16.24 19.63 -28.26
N ARG A 53 15.63 19.36 -29.42
CA ARG A 53 14.48 18.44 -29.52
C ARG A 53 14.85 17.01 -29.13
N ARG A 54 16.02 16.53 -29.54
CA ARG A 54 16.51 15.20 -29.18
C ARG A 54 16.81 15.08 -27.68
N ILE A 55 17.44 16.11 -27.10
CA ILE A 55 17.64 16.19 -25.64
C ILE A 55 16.29 16.19 -24.92
N GLY A 56 15.33 16.99 -25.40
CA GLY A 56 13.97 17.04 -24.85
C GLY A 56 13.28 15.67 -24.87
N SER A 57 13.31 14.98 -26.01
CA SER A 57 12.72 13.63 -26.15
C SER A 57 13.36 12.62 -25.18
N ASN A 58 14.69 12.64 -25.04
CA ASN A 58 15.41 11.74 -24.14
C ASN A 58 15.08 12.00 -22.67
N VAL A 59 15.04 13.28 -22.27
CA VAL A 59 14.69 13.67 -20.91
C VAL A 59 13.25 13.27 -20.60
N SER A 60 12.31 13.49 -21.53
CA SER A 60 10.93 13.06 -21.38
C SER A 60 10.80 11.54 -21.25
N ALA A 61 11.53 10.75 -22.04
CA ALA A 61 11.54 9.29 -21.94
C ALA A 61 12.05 8.81 -20.58
N TYR A 62 13.14 9.40 -20.08
CA TYR A 62 13.69 9.07 -18.77
C TYR A 62 12.73 9.43 -17.63
N ILE A 63 12.09 10.61 -17.69
CA ILE A 63 11.10 11.03 -16.71
C ILE A 63 9.94 10.04 -16.65
N ASN A 64 9.40 9.65 -17.81
CA ASN A 64 8.30 8.68 -17.88
C ASN A 64 8.67 7.33 -17.27
N MET A 65 9.87 6.82 -17.58
CA MET A 65 10.38 5.56 -17.00
C MET A 65 10.52 5.64 -15.47
N VAL A 66 11.03 6.76 -14.95
CA VAL A 66 11.13 6.98 -13.50
C VAL A 66 9.73 7.07 -12.87
N CYS A 67 8.79 7.77 -13.50
CA CYS A 67 7.42 7.85 -13.03
C CYS A 67 6.74 6.48 -12.97
N ASP A 68 6.91 5.63 -13.99
CA ASP A 68 6.37 4.26 -14.01
C ASP A 68 6.99 3.39 -12.90
N THR A 69 8.27 3.60 -12.61
CA THR A 69 8.96 2.93 -11.51
C THR A 69 8.45 3.39 -10.14
N LEU A 70 8.25 4.69 -9.95
CA LEU A 70 7.71 5.26 -8.71
C LEU A 70 6.27 4.80 -8.48
N ARG A 71 5.45 4.75 -9.53
CA ARG A 71 4.07 4.27 -9.48
C ARG A 71 3.96 2.86 -8.89
N ASN A 72 4.94 2.01 -9.16
CA ASN A 72 4.97 0.64 -8.66
C ASN A 72 5.72 0.48 -7.33
N SER A 73 6.74 1.29 -7.05
CA SER A 73 7.60 1.15 -5.87
C SER A 73 7.07 1.89 -4.63
N VAL A 74 6.45 3.07 -4.80
CA VAL A 74 5.93 3.87 -3.69
C VAL A 74 4.82 3.13 -2.92
N PRO A 75 3.78 2.57 -3.58
CA PRO A 75 2.75 1.82 -2.84
C PRO A 75 3.33 0.59 -2.12
N LYS A 76 4.30 -0.10 -2.73
CA LYS A 76 4.97 -1.26 -2.10
C LYS A 76 5.75 -0.85 -0.85
N ALA A 77 6.46 0.28 -0.90
CA ALA A 77 7.18 0.82 0.24
C ALA A 77 6.22 1.24 1.37
N VAL A 78 5.10 1.90 1.05
CA VAL A 78 4.08 2.28 2.04
C VAL A 78 3.47 1.05 2.71
N VAL A 79 3.07 0.04 1.94
CA VAL A 79 2.52 -1.21 2.51
C VAL A 79 3.56 -1.91 3.38
N TYR A 80 4.82 -1.95 2.95
CA TYR A 80 5.90 -2.60 3.69
C TYR A 80 6.22 -1.90 5.01
N CYS A 81 6.45 -0.59 4.98
CA CYS A 81 6.89 0.16 6.15
C CYS A 81 5.73 0.56 7.07
N GLN A 82 4.55 0.82 6.55
CA GLN A 82 3.43 1.32 7.36
C GLN A 82 2.48 0.19 7.73
N VAL A 83 1.90 -0.48 6.73
CA VAL A 83 0.82 -1.45 6.97
C VAL A 83 1.33 -2.72 7.62
N ARG A 84 2.42 -3.31 7.09
CA ARG A 84 2.98 -4.54 7.64
C ARG A 84 3.60 -4.31 9.01
N GLU A 85 4.28 -3.18 9.24
CA GLU A 85 4.81 -2.87 10.56
C GLU A 85 3.70 -2.59 11.57
N ALA A 86 2.69 -1.80 11.21
CA ALA A 86 1.53 -1.54 12.07
C ALA A 86 0.81 -2.84 12.48
N LYS A 87 0.60 -3.77 11.54
CA LYS A 87 0.03 -5.09 11.86
C LYS A 87 0.86 -5.85 12.88
N ARG A 88 2.19 -5.83 12.73
CA ARG A 88 3.12 -6.54 13.63
C ARG A 88 3.20 -5.85 15.00
N SER A 89 3.24 -4.52 15.02
CA SER A 89 3.39 -3.73 16.23
C SER A 89 2.10 -3.66 17.04
N LEU A 90 0.93 -3.74 16.41
CA LEU A 90 -0.37 -3.65 17.08
C LEU A 90 -0.53 -4.71 18.17
N LEU A 91 -0.29 -6.00 17.84
CA LEU A 91 -0.42 -7.07 18.82
C LEU A 91 0.65 -6.97 19.92
N ASN A 92 1.89 -6.67 19.55
CA ASN A 92 2.98 -6.49 20.51
C ASN A 92 2.66 -5.35 21.48
N HIS A 93 2.13 -4.24 20.97
CA HIS A 93 1.73 -3.09 21.75
C HIS A 93 0.53 -3.43 22.65
N PHE A 94 -0.48 -4.12 22.12
CA PHE A 94 -1.63 -4.58 22.88
C PHE A 94 -1.22 -5.48 24.05
N TYR A 95 -0.42 -6.52 23.80
CA TYR A 95 0.06 -7.41 24.87
C TYR A 95 0.93 -6.69 25.89
N THR A 96 1.78 -5.76 25.44
CA THR A 96 2.62 -4.97 26.35
C THR A 96 1.78 -4.03 27.21
N GLN A 97 0.76 -3.39 26.63
CA GLN A 97 -0.14 -2.53 27.38
C GLN A 97 -0.98 -3.31 28.39
N ILE A 98 -1.65 -4.38 27.95
CA ILE A 98 -2.48 -5.23 28.81
C ILE A 98 -1.65 -5.86 29.92
N GLY A 99 -0.46 -6.39 29.62
CA GLY A 99 0.42 -7.02 30.61
C GLY A 99 1.00 -6.04 31.66
N ARG A 100 0.97 -4.73 31.40
CA ARG A 100 1.37 -3.69 32.37
C ARG A 100 0.20 -3.22 33.26
N ARG A 101 -1.05 -3.54 32.92
CA ARG A 101 -2.22 -3.10 33.69
C ARG A 101 -2.36 -3.94 34.94
N GLU A 102 -2.67 -3.30 36.05
CA GLU A 102 -3.02 -3.96 37.31
C GLU A 102 -4.43 -4.56 37.23
N LYS A 103 -4.71 -5.52 38.12
CA LYS A 103 -5.98 -6.28 38.14
C LYS A 103 -7.22 -5.37 38.22
N GLU A 104 -7.15 -4.27 38.96
CA GLU A 104 -8.25 -3.32 39.11
C GLU A 104 -8.55 -2.58 37.81
N GLN A 105 -7.52 -2.12 37.09
CA GLN A 105 -7.67 -1.44 35.80
C GLN A 105 -8.19 -2.40 34.72
N LEU A 106 -7.74 -3.66 34.75
CA LEU A 106 -8.27 -4.69 33.87
C LEU A 106 -9.73 -5.01 34.18
N GLY A 107 -10.10 -5.05 35.46
CA GLY A 107 -11.49 -5.19 35.90
C GLY A 107 -12.37 -4.09 35.33
N ALA A 108 -11.97 -2.83 35.49
CA ALA A 108 -12.70 -1.67 34.97
C ALA A 108 -12.83 -1.67 33.43
N MET A 109 -11.84 -2.19 32.69
CA MET A 109 -11.93 -2.35 31.23
C MET A 109 -12.88 -3.46 30.79
N LEU A 110 -13.15 -4.44 31.67
CA LEU A 110 -14.02 -5.58 31.42
C LEU A 110 -15.43 -5.39 32.01
N ASP A 111 -15.64 -4.35 32.81
CA ASP A 111 -16.95 -4.02 33.35
C ASP A 111 -17.94 -3.73 32.22
N GLU A 112 -19.07 -4.43 32.26
CA GLU A 112 -20.14 -4.28 31.28
C GLU A 112 -20.92 -2.98 31.52
N ASP A 113 -21.48 -2.40 30.45
CA ASP A 113 -22.42 -1.29 30.55
C ASP A 113 -23.62 -1.68 31.45
N PRO A 114 -23.96 -0.86 32.48
CA PRO A 114 -25.11 -1.09 33.35
C PRO A 114 -26.42 -1.40 32.61
N GLN A 115 -26.64 -0.76 31.44
CA GLN A 115 -27.85 -1.01 30.64
C GLN A 115 -27.86 -2.42 30.04
N LEU A 116 -26.71 -2.93 29.63
CA LEU A 116 -26.55 -4.28 29.09
C LEU A 116 -26.72 -5.33 30.21
N MET A 117 -26.16 -5.06 31.39
CA MET A 117 -26.34 -5.89 32.57
C MET A 117 -27.81 -5.98 32.99
N GLU A 118 -28.54 -4.87 33.00
CA GLU A 118 -29.97 -4.86 33.32
C GLU A 118 -30.78 -5.65 32.29
N ARG A 119 -30.54 -5.43 30.99
CA ARG A 119 -31.19 -6.19 29.91
C ARG A 119 -30.92 -7.69 30.03
N ARG A 120 -29.68 -8.10 30.31
CA ARG A 120 -29.34 -9.51 30.54
C ARG A 120 -30.14 -10.09 31.70
N THR A 121 -30.28 -9.34 32.80
CA THR A 121 -31.01 -9.77 34.00
C THR A 121 -32.51 -9.91 33.73
N GLN A 122 -33.11 -8.96 33.02
CA GLN A 122 -34.53 -9.01 32.63
C GLN A 122 -34.82 -10.22 31.71
N LEU A 123 -33.94 -10.47 30.73
CA LEU A 123 -34.06 -11.61 29.83
C LEU A 123 -33.90 -12.95 30.58
N ALA A 124 -32.96 -13.04 31.52
CA ALA A 124 -32.76 -14.22 32.35
C ALA A 124 -34.02 -14.54 33.18
N LYS A 125 -34.62 -13.52 33.81
CA LYS A 125 -35.88 -13.66 34.55
C LYS A 125 -37.02 -14.11 33.65
N ARG A 126 -37.15 -13.52 32.46
CA ARG A 126 -38.19 -13.91 31.50
C ARG A 126 -37.99 -15.35 31.01
N LEU A 127 -36.74 -15.76 30.82
CA LEU A 127 -36.40 -17.13 30.44
C LEU A 127 -36.77 -18.13 31.54
N GLU A 128 -36.52 -17.80 32.81
CA GLU A 128 -36.91 -18.63 33.96
C GLU A 128 -38.43 -18.84 34.01
N LEU A 129 -39.20 -17.77 33.82
CA LEU A 129 -40.67 -17.85 33.75
C LEU A 129 -41.13 -18.76 32.59
N TYR A 130 -40.51 -18.64 31.41
CA TYR A 130 -40.85 -19.50 30.28
C TYR A 130 -40.45 -20.97 30.47
N LYS A 131 -39.43 -21.25 31.29
CA LYS A 131 -39.06 -22.63 31.67
C LYS A 131 -40.10 -23.21 32.62
N SER A 132 -40.47 -22.48 33.69
CA SER A 132 -41.53 -22.92 34.60
C SER A 132 -42.84 -23.20 33.87
N ALA A 133 -43.28 -22.28 33.01
CA ALA A 133 -44.50 -22.46 32.24
C ALA A 133 -44.44 -23.68 31.30
N ARG A 134 -43.27 -23.98 30.74
CA ARG A 134 -43.07 -25.19 29.93
C ARG A 134 -43.16 -26.44 30.81
N ASP A 135 -42.46 -26.47 31.94
CA ASP A 135 -42.45 -27.61 32.85
C ASP A 135 -43.87 -27.90 33.39
N GLU A 136 -44.67 -26.87 33.64
CA GLU A 136 -46.08 -26.99 34.01
C GLU A 136 -46.91 -27.63 32.88
N ILE A 137 -46.75 -27.17 31.63
CA ILE A 137 -47.42 -27.76 30.46
C ILE A 137 -47.03 -29.23 30.30
N ASP A 138 -45.74 -29.53 30.37
CA ASP A 138 -45.22 -30.89 30.23
C ASP A 138 -45.75 -31.82 31.34
N SER A 139 -45.90 -31.31 32.56
CA SER A 139 -46.46 -32.09 33.69
C SER A 139 -47.93 -32.50 33.51
N VAL A 140 -48.67 -31.75 32.70
CA VAL A 140 -50.10 -32.02 32.39
C VAL A 140 -50.23 -32.84 31.10
N ALA A 141 -49.36 -32.61 30.11
CA ALA A 141 -49.42 -33.28 28.81
C ALA A 141 -49.05 -34.78 28.85
N TRP A 142 -48.32 -35.22 29.87
CA TRP A 142 -47.89 -36.62 30.04
C TRP A 142 -48.59 -37.36 31.19
N LYS A 143 -49.78 -36.87 31.59
CA LYS A 143 -50.79 -37.64 32.35
C LYS A 143 -51.92 -38.07 31.44
#